data_AF-A0A519K195-F1
#
_entry.id   AF-A0A519K195-F1
#
_cell.length_a   1.000
_cell.length_b   1.000
_cell.length_c   1.000
_cell.angle_alpha   90.00
_cell.angle_beta   90.00
_cell.angle_gamma   90.00
#
_symmetry.space_group_name_H-M   'P 1'
#
loop_
_entity.id
_entity.type
_entity.pdbx_description
1 polymer ?
#
loop_
_entity_poly.entity_id
_entity_poly.type
_entity_poly.pdbx_seq_one_letter_code
_entity_poly.pdbx_strand_id
1 'polypeptide(L)'
;MHETIFLIQACAIIFVSGMLYVFSDFVMRAFDKLPPRQAIQAMRSINSTVYTSLFMILFVGLVISLLISSVWAFVVVGFDESLLVLLAAILYVGGMFFVTGRGSVPLNNLLRDADVTDSN
;
A
#
# COMPACT_ATOMS: atom_id res chain seq x y z
N MET A 1 -21.14 13.55 10.55
CA MET A 1 -20.21 12.58 11.20
C MET A 1 -19.75 11.48 10.25
N HIS A 2 -20.62 10.92 9.38
CA HIS A 2 -20.19 9.98 8.33
C HIS A 2 -19.32 10.65 7.24
N GLU A 3 -19.68 11.86 6.81
CA GLU A 3 -18.91 12.62 5.80
C GLU A 3 -17.45 12.85 6.22
N THR A 4 -17.21 13.20 7.48
CA THR A 4 -15.86 13.40 8.01
C THR A 4 -15.02 12.12 7.96
N ILE A 5 -15.64 10.95 8.16
CA ILE A 5 -14.96 9.65 8.07
C ILE A 5 -14.55 9.39 6.62
N PHE A 6 -15.44 9.61 5.66
CA PHE A 6 -15.15 9.43 4.24
C PHE A 6 -14.06 10.39 3.74
N LEU A 7 -14.05 11.65 4.22
CA LEU A 7 -12.99 12.60 3.89
C LEU A 7 -11.62 12.15 4.43
N ILE A 8 -11.57 11.67 5.67
CA ILE A 8 -10.32 11.13 6.25
C ILE A 8 -9.83 9.92 5.46
N GLN A 9 -10.74 9.02 5.08
CA GLN A 9 -10.42 7.86 4.25
C GLN A 9 -9.89 8.29 2.88
N ALA A 10 -10.55 9.23 2.19
CA ALA A 10 -10.11 9.74 0.90
C ALA A 10 -8.69 10.34 0.97
N CYS A 11 -8.42 11.18 1.98
CA CYS A 11 -7.09 11.75 2.20
C CYS A 11 -6.03 10.66 2.43
N ALA A 12 -6.34 9.65 3.25
CA ALA A 12 -5.41 8.54 3.49
C ALA A 12 -5.18 7.69 2.23
N ILE A 13 -6.21 7.45 1.41
CA ILE A 13 -6.09 6.75 0.12
C ILE A 13 -5.20 7.55 -0.83
N ILE A 14 -5.39 8.87 -0.93
CA ILE A 14 -4.55 9.76 -1.75
C ILE A 14 -3.08 9.69 -1.29
N PHE A 15 -2.84 9.72 0.02
CA PHE A 15 -1.48 9.61 0.57
C PHE A 15 -0.83 8.28 0.22
N VAL A 16 -1.51 7.16 0.49
CA VAL A 16 -1.00 5.81 0.23
C VAL A 16 -0.76 5.57 -1.26
N SER A 17 -1.72 5.96 -2.11
CA SER A 17 -1.58 5.82 -3.56
C SER A 17 -0.47 6.71 -4.13
N GLY A 18 -0.32 7.94 -3.64
CA GLY A 18 0.77 8.84 -4.04
C GLY A 18 2.15 8.27 -3.71
N MET A 19 2.32 7.68 -2.53
CA MET A 19 3.56 7.00 -2.13
C MET A 19 3.88 5.82 -3.05
N LEU A 20 2.91 4.98 -3.37
CA LEU A 20 3.10 3.82 -4.26
C LEU A 20 3.34 4.23 -5.71
N TYR A 21 2.69 5.31 -6.16
CA TYR A 21 2.95 5.92 -7.46
C TYR A 21 4.38 6.41 -7.56
N VAL A 22 4.88 7.16 -6.58
CA VAL A 22 6.28 7.62 -6.50
C VAL A 22 7.25 6.45 -6.59
N PHE A 23 6.99 5.38 -5.84
CA PHE A 23 7.83 4.18 -5.89
C PHE A 23 7.88 3.57 -7.29
N SER A 24 6.73 3.43 -7.92
CA SER A 24 6.58 2.79 -9.23
C SER A 24 7.12 3.64 -10.38
N ASP A 25 6.91 4.95 -10.32
CA ASP A 25 7.28 5.85 -11.41
C ASP A 25 8.78 6.09 -11.47
N PHE A 26 9.39 6.56 -10.38
CA PHE A 26 10.79 7.00 -10.43
C PHE A 26 11.73 6.33 -9.43
N VAL A 27 11.27 5.77 -8.30
CA VAL A 27 12.17 5.07 -7.36
C VAL A 27 12.70 3.78 -7.99
N MET A 28 11.83 2.97 -8.61
CA MET A 28 12.28 1.76 -9.30
C MET A 28 13.23 2.07 -10.47
N ARG A 29 12.93 3.09 -11.28
CA ARG A 29 13.82 3.54 -12.36
C ARG A 29 15.15 4.09 -11.86
N ALA A 30 15.19 4.63 -10.64
CA ALA A 30 16.43 5.05 -10.01
C ALA A 30 17.23 3.83 -9.52
N PHE A 31 16.58 2.82 -8.95
CA PHE A 31 17.23 1.56 -8.58
C PHE A 31 17.84 0.82 -9.77
N ASP A 32 17.19 0.86 -10.94
CA ASP A 32 17.71 0.25 -12.17
C ASP A 32 19.04 0.86 -12.64
N LYS A 33 19.39 2.06 -12.15
CA LYS A 33 20.67 2.74 -12.45
C LYS A 33 21.78 2.41 -11.46
N LEU A 34 21.47 1.77 -10.34
CA LEU A 34 22.44 1.42 -9.32
C LEU A 34 23.01 0.01 -9.56
N PRO A 35 24.27 -0.26 -9.14
CA PRO A 35 24.78 -1.62 -9.09
C PRO A 35 23.83 -2.52 -8.27
N PRO A 36 23.56 -3.76 -8.70
CA PRO A 36 22.56 -4.63 -8.05
C PRO A 36 22.74 -4.77 -6.53
N ARG A 37 23.99 -4.89 -6.06
CA ARG A 37 24.33 -4.96 -4.63
C ARG A 37 23.86 -3.73 -3.85
N GLN A 38 24.06 -2.53 -4.40
CA GLN A 38 23.66 -1.28 -3.75
C GLN A 38 22.14 -1.12 -3.75
N ALA A 39 21.48 -1.48 -4.86
CA ALA A 39 20.02 -1.47 -4.95
C ALA A 39 19.38 -2.44 -3.93
N ILE A 40 19.89 -3.67 -3.81
CA ILE A 40 19.40 -4.67 -2.83
C ILE A 40 19.58 -4.16 -1.39
N GLN A 41 20.76 -3.62 -1.06
CA GLN A 41 21.04 -3.10 0.29
C GLN A 41 20.11 -1.93 0.64
N ALA A 42 19.94 -0.99 -0.28
CA ALA A 42 19.02 0.14 -0.09
C ALA A 42 17.57 -0.33 0.07
N MET A 43 17.11 -1.26 -0.77
CA MET A 43 15.74 -1.78 -0.67
C MET A 43 15.48 -2.55 0.63
N ARG A 44 16.46 -3.30 1.16
CA ARG A 44 16.35 -3.94 2.49
C ARG A 44 16.19 -2.92 3.60
N SER A 45 16.98 -1.85 3.57
CA SER A 45 16.87 -0.76 4.56
C SER A 45 15.51 -0.07 4.49
N ILE A 46 15.05 0.26 3.28
CA ILE A 46 13.72 0.83 3.05
C ILE A 46 12.62 -0.10 3.59
N ASN A 47 12.66 -1.40 3.26
CA ASN A 47 11.64 -2.34 3.71
C ASN A 47 11.53 -2.40 5.23
N SER A 48 12.66 -2.42 5.95
CA SER A 48 12.68 -2.38 7.41
C SER A 48 12.02 -1.10 7.96
N THR A 49 12.31 0.06 7.36
CA THR A 49 11.71 1.34 7.74
C THR A 49 10.22 1.40 7.38
N VAL A 50 9.81 0.85 6.24
CA VAL A 50 8.41 0.87 5.79
C VAL A 50 7.51 0.11 6.78
N TYR A 51 7.95 -1.03 7.32
CA TYR A 51 7.15 -1.81 8.27
C TYR A 51 6.81 -1.06 9.57
N THR A 52 7.64 -0.10 10.00
CA THR A 52 7.41 0.71 11.21
C THR A 52 6.89 2.11 10.91
N SER A 53 6.67 2.43 9.64
CA SER A 53 6.27 3.77 9.19
C SER A 53 4.76 4.01 9.29
N LEU A 54 4.37 5.29 9.28
CA LEU A 54 2.97 5.72 9.16
C LEU A 54 2.28 5.15 7.91
N PHE A 55 3.03 4.94 6.82
CA PHE A 55 2.50 4.35 5.59
C PHE A 55 1.89 2.98 5.87
N MET A 56 2.54 2.10 6.64
CA MET A 56 2.02 0.76 6.93
C MET A 56 0.75 0.81 7.78
N ILE A 57 0.70 1.73 8.76
CA ILE A 57 -0.49 1.97 9.58
C ILE A 57 -1.67 2.39 8.70
N LEU A 58 -1.46 3.35 7.80
CA LEU A 58 -2.50 3.82 6.88
C LEU A 58 -2.88 2.72 5.87
N PHE A 59 -1.89 2.00 5.34
CA PHE A 59 -2.08 0.98 4.32
C PHE A 59 -3.02 -0.13 4.80
N VAL A 60 -2.75 -0.68 6.00
CA VAL A 60 -3.55 -1.74 6.61
C VAL A 60 -4.81 -1.18 7.28
N GLY A 61 -4.69 -0.06 7.99
CA GLY A 61 -5.80 0.57 8.70
C GLY A 61 -6.94 0.97 7.77
N LEU A 62 -6.63 1.39 6.53
CA LEU A 62 -7.64 1.69 5.51
C LEU A 62 -8.45 0.46 5.10
N VAL A 63 -7.84 -0.73 5.00
CA VAL A 63 -8.59 -1.96 4.70
C VAL A 63 -9.67 -2.18 5.77
N ILE A 64 -9.27 -2.13 7.04
CA ILE A 64 -10.18 -2.34 8.16
C ILE A 64 -11.28 -1.26 8.17
N SER A 65 -10.89 0.01 8.02
CA SER A 65 -11.81 1.14 8.05
C SER A 65 -12.84 1.10 6.92
N LEU A 66 -12.41 0.78 5.69
CA LEU A 66 -13.29 0.67 4.52
C LEU A 66 -14.26 -0.50 4.63
N LEU A 67 -13.83 -1.65 5.17
CA LEU A 67 -14.71 -2.80 5.40
C LEU A 67 -15.79 -2.48 6.44
N ILE A 68 -15.41 -1.87 7.57
CA ILE A 68 -16.35 -1.44 8.60
C ILE A 68 -17.35 -0.42 8.02
N SER A 69 -16.84 0.57 7.28
CA SER A 69 -17.66 1.62 6.69
C SER A 69 -18.61 1.09 5.63
N SER A 70 -18.19 0.08 4.85
CA SER A 70 -19.04 -0.56 3.85
C SER A 70 -20.25 -1.22 4.51
N VAL A 71 -20.05 -1.99 5.58
CA VAL A 71 -21.15 -2.64 6.32
C VAL A 71 -22.04 -1.60 6.99
N TRP A 72 -21.44 -0.58 7.60
CA TRP A 72 -22.16 0.46 8.32
C TRP A 72 -22.99 1.36 7.40
N ALA A 73 -22.50 1.68 6.21
CA ALA A 73 -23.20 2.53 5.24
C ALA A 73 -24.57 1.97 4.85
N PHE A 74 -24.69 0.64 4.68
CA PHE A 74 -25.95 -0.03 4.33
C PHE A 74 -27.04 0.13 5.40
N VAL A 75 -26.65 0.44 6.64
CA VAL A 75 -27.58 0.59 7.77
C VAL A 75 -28.00 2.06 7.96
N VAL A 76 -27.12 3.01 7.67
CA VAL A 76 -27.26 4.40 8.15
C VAL A 76 -27.42 5.44 7.04
N VAL A 77 -26.88 5.18 5.84
CA VAL A 77 -26.63 6.25 4.86
C VAL A 77 -27.54 6.11 3.63
N GLY A 78 -27.80 4.87 3.18
CA GLY A 78 -28.65 4.60 2.02
C GLY A 78 -27.95 3.76 0.96
N PHE A 79 -28.71 3.18 0.04
CA PHE A 79 -28.21 2.14 -0.87
C PHE A 79 -27.13 2.64 -1.83
N ASP A 80 -27.35 3.78 -2.50
CA ASP A 80 -26.45 4.29 -3.53
C ASP A 80 -25.07 4.69 -2.96
N GLU A 81 -25.04 5.38 -1.83
CA GLU A 81 -23.79 5.77 -1.15
C GLU A 81 -23.04 4.54 -0.62
N SER A 82 -23.76 3.53 -0.15
CA SER A 82 -23.17 2.27 0.29
C SER A 82 -22.47 1.52 -0.83
N LEU A 83 -23.02 1.56 -2.05
CA LEU A 83 -22.38 0.96 -3.22
C LEU A 83 -21.06 1.64 -3.56
N LEU A 84 -20.98 2.98 -3.42
CA LEU A 84 -19.74 3.72 -3.66
C LEU A 84 -18.65 3.36 -2.64
N VAL A 85 -19.00 3.28 -1.35
CA VAL A 85 -18.06 2.88 -0.29
C VAL A 85 -17.59 1.43 -0.48
N LEU A 86 -18.50 0.53 -0.84
CA LEU A 86 -18.17 -0.85 -1.14
C LEU A 86 -17.24 -0.97 -2.35
N LEU A 87 -17.50 -0.21 -3.41
CA LEU A 87 -16.63 -0.18 -4.58
C LEU A 87 -15.23 0.35 -4.22
N ALA A 88 -15.14 1.40 -3.41
CA ALA A 88 -13.87 1.92 -2.92
C ALA A 88 -13.12 0.87 -2.09
N ALA A 89 -13.81 0.12 -1.23
CA ALA A 89 -13.21 -0.99 -0.47
C ALA A 89 -12.67 -2.09 -1.39
N ILE A 90 -13.45 -2.51 -2.40
CA ILE A 90 -13.04 -3.53 -3.37
C ILE A 90 -11.82 -3.07 -4.18
N LEU A 91 -11.83 -1.83 -4.69
CA LEU A 91 -10.72 -1.28 -5.46
C LEU A 91 -9.47 -1.13 -4.61
N TYR A 92 -9.59 -0.68 -3.36
CA TYR A 92 -8.45 -0.54 -2.46
C TYR A 92 -7.85 -1.90 -2.08
N VAL A 93 -8.69 -2.86 -1.68
CA VAL A 93 -8.22 -4.22 -1.30
C VAL A 93 -7.67 -4.97 -2.52
N GLY A 94 -8.40 -4.97 -3.63
CA GLY A 94 -7.98 -5.65 -4.86
C GLY A 94 -6.80 -4.98 -5.55
N GLY A 95 -6.79 -3.66 -5.63
CA GLY A 95 -5.75 -2.90 -6.31
C GLY A 95 -4.48 -2.76 -5.48
N MET A 96 -4.59 -2.42 -4.20
CA MET A 96 -3.43 -2.05 -3.38
C MET A 96 -2.95 -3.23 -2.54
N PHE A 97 -3.86 -3.83 -1.77
CA PHE A 97 -3.50 -4.89 -0.84
C PHE A 97 -3.09 -6.17 -1.56
N PHE A 98 -3.87 -6.61 -2.55
CA PHE A 98 -3.59 -7.85 -3.28
C PHE A 98 -2.34 -7.75 -4.17
N VAL A 99 -2.16 -6.64 -4.90
CA VAL A 99 -0.96 -6.42 -5.72
C VAL A 99 0.30 -6.39 -4.85
N THR A 100 0.24 -5.70 -3.71
CA THR A 100 1.37 -5.67 -2.75
C THR A 100 1.65 -7.05 -2.17
N GLY A 101 0.61 -7.78 -1.76
CA GLY A 101 0.73 -9.11 -1.16
C GLY A 101 1.24 -10.18 -2.12
N ARG A 102 0.91 -10.09 -3.43
CA ARG A 102 1.33 -11.10 -4.42
C ARG A 102 2.57 -10.71 -5.24
N GLY A 103 2.89 -9.43 -5.33
CA GLY A 103 4.06 -8.94 -6.07
C GLY A 103 5.16 -8.47 -5.13
N SER A 104 4.93 -7.35 -4.46
CA SER A 104 5.93 -6.64 -3.67
C SER A 104 6.45 -7.45 -2.47
N VAL A 105 5.57 -8.11 -1.71
CA VAL A 105 5.97 -8.89 -0.53
C VAL A 105 6.85 -10.10 -0.89
N PRO A 106 6.48 -10.96 -1.88
CA PRO A 106 7.35 -12.04 -2.32
C PRO A 106 8.71 -11.56 -2.83
N LEU A 107 8.73 -10.50 -3.65
CA LEU A 107 9.99 -9.91 -4.14
C LEU A 107 10.86 -9.41 -2.99
N ASN A 108 10.25 -8.73 -2.01
CA ASN A 108 10.95 -8.23 -0.83
C ASN A 108 11.53 -9.35 0.04
N ASN A 109 10.84 -10.50 0.14
CA ASN A 109 11.36 -11.68 0.82
C ASN A 109 12.54 -12.30 0.07
N LEU A 110 12.46 -12.43 -1.26
CA LEU A 110 13.58 -12.89 -2.08
C LEU A 110 14.80 -11.95 -1.94
N LEU A 111 14.57 -10.64 -1.93
CA LEU A 111 15.63 -9.65 -1.72
C LEU A 111 16.25 -9.76 -0.33
N ARG A 112 15.48 -10.10 0.72
CA ARG A 112 16.01 -10.32 2.07
C ARG A 112 16.88 -11.58 2.15
N ASP A 113 16.46 -12.63 1.46
CA ASP A 113 17.06 -13.96 1.56
C ASP A 113 18.17 -14.17 0.51
N ALA A 114 18.32 -13.28 -0.47
CA ALA A 114 19.41 -13.31 -1.44
C ALA A 114 20.79 -13.21 -0.75
N ASP A 115 21.69 -14.14 -1.05
CA ASP A 115 23.03 -14.12 -0.50
C ASP A 115 23.83 -12.99 -1.15
N VAL A 116 24.28 -12.01 -0.38
CA VAL A 116 25.16 -10.93 -0.87
C VAL A 116 26.61 -11.41 -0.80
N THR A 117 26.84 -12.64 -1.26
CA THR A 117 28.15 -13.29 -1.30
C THR A 117 28.62 -13.22 -2.74
N ASP A 118 29.56 -12.29 -2.95
CA ASP A 118 30.23 -11.86 -4.18
C ASP A 118 30.04 -12.73 -5.45
N SER A 119 29.40 -12.14 -6.47
CA SER A 119 29.74 -12.44 -7.86
C SER A 119 30.49 -11.24 -8.43
N ASN A 120 31.74 -11.50 -8.82
CA ASN A 120 32.73 -10.56 -9.36
C ASN A 120 32.18 -9.62 -10.45
#